data_AF-A0A1W9PJS0-F1
#
_entry.id   AF-A0A1W9PJS0-F1
#
_cell.length_a   1.000
_cell.length_b   1.000
_cell.length_c   1.000
_cell.angle_alpha   90.00
_cell.angle_beta   90.00
_cell.angle_gamma   90.00
#
_symmetry.space_group_name_H-M   'P 1'
#
loop_
_entity.id
_entity.type
_entity.pdbx_description
1 polymer ?
#
loop_
_entity_poly.entity_id
_entity_poly.type
_entity_poly.pdbx_seq_one_letter_code
_entity_poly.pdbx_strand_id
1 'polypeptide(L)'
;MKRRISLAGVLLAALLVHGCSKGSNEKDTQGSASSSGNKKIMESSSISSSSISSQNSNAAAAATLHSLELSIPVSELSENNETTITLQGIYSDGKKKQLSENITWQISDTNVLEVKGMKLIAKIEGSTTLRAEVNGKLSPPITITVYKVIHGHRLPPEPDPKINNSTLLGIDSNNNGVRDDVERWIYMTYNHPIERGLFMQSARAYQKVIVDPGRAHETTKYINDSVSCELFWKYKETNHPITKYRDIEGEISQIQFNTINRYIAYKKYNAEFNGEVFGVPPASKDKCEFNENGIFKELY
;
A
#
# COMPACT_ATOMS: atom_id res chain seq x y z
N MET A 1 24.04 -37.04 -8.58
CA MET A 1 22.88 -37.24 -7.68
C MET A 1 21.69 -36.48 -8.25
N LYS A 2 20.65 -37.16 -8.73
CA LYS A 2 19.42 -36.51 -9.24
C LYS A 2 18.31 -36.67 -8.21
N ARG A 3 17.64 -35.59 -7.80
CA ARG A 3 16.34 -35.64 -7.10
C ARG A 3 15.31 -34.91 -7.94
N ARG A 4 14.38 -35.68 -8.51
CA ARG A 4 13.11 -35.16 -9.06
C ARG A 4 12.19 -34.89 -7.86
N ILE A 5 11.45 -33.79 -7.89
CA ILE A 5 10.29 -33.59 -7.03
C ILE A 5 9.07 -33.46 -7.96
N SER A 6 8.05 -34.25 -7.65
CA SER A 6 6.78 -34.28 -8.37
C SER A 6 5.83 -33.27 -7.74
N LEU A 7 5.18 -32.43 -8.54
CA LEU A 7 3.94 -31.75 -8.13
C LEU A 7 2.79 -32.32 -8.96
N ALA A 8 1.81 -32.89 -8.25
CA ALA A 8 0.56 -33.37 -8.84
C ALA A 8 -0.40 -32.20 -9.06
N GLY A 9 -1.29 -32.34 -10.06
CA GLY A 9 -2.22 -31.28 -10.43
C GLY A 9 -3.38 -31.10 -9.45
N VAL A 10 -3.98 -29.92 -9.51
CA VAL A 10 -5.30 -29.63 -8.93
C VAL A 10 -6.24 -29.20 -10.06
N LEU A 11 -7.33 -29.94 -10.20
CA LEU A 11 -8.40 -29.69 -11.15
C LEU A 11 -9.33 -28.61 -10.58
N LEU A 12 -9.71 -27.60 -11.38
CA LEU A 12 -10.78 -26.67 -10.99
C LEU A 12 -11.94 -26.78 -11.99
N ALA A 13 -13.05 -27.35 -11.53
CA ALA A 13 -14.27 -27.48 -12.32
C ALA A 13 -15.19 -26.29 -12.07
N ALA A 14 -15.55 -25.56 -13.12
CA ALA A 14 -16.57 -24.52 -13.09
C ALA A 14 -17.88 -25.07 -13.66
N LEU A 15 -18.95 -25.07 -12.86
CA LEU A 15 -20.28 -25.53 -13.26
C LEU A 15 -21.18 -24.33 -13.59
N LEU A 16 -21.65 -24.29 -14.84
CA LEU A 16 -22.68 -23.37 -15.32
C LEU A 16 -24.07 -23.79 -14.83
N VAL A 17 -24.92 -22.82 -14.48
CA VAL A 17 -26.38 -22.94 -14.59
C VAL A 17 -26.96 -21.63 -15.15
N HIS A 18 -27.90 -21.73 -16.09
CA HIS A 18 -28.57 -20.63 -16.81
C HIS A 18 -30.10 -20.66 -16.58
N GLY A 19 -30.76 -19.48 -16.54
CA GLY A 19 -32.24 -19.29 -16.65
C GLY A 19 -33.08 -19.78 -15.46
N CYS A 20 -34.38 -19.47 -15.26
CA CYS A 20 -35.39 -18.58 -15.92
C CYS A 20 -36.68 -18.58 -15.01
N SER A 21 -37.71 -17.71 -15.06
CA SER A 21 -38.07 -16.52 -15.87
C SER A 21 -39.16 -15.64 -15.17
N LYS A 22 -39.76 -14.69 -15.92
CA LYS A 22 -40.93 -13.77 -15.71
C LYS A 22 -42.15 -14.35 -14.95
N GLY A 23 -42.85 -13.60 -14.09
CA GLY A 23 -43.95 -12.63 -14.41
C GLY A 23 -45.25 -13.09 -13.68
N SER A 24 -46.29 -12.31 -13.30
CA SER A 24 -46.80 -10.98 -13.68
C SER A 24 -47.69 -10.34 -12.57
N ASN A 25 -48.30 -9.18 -12.86
CA ASN A 25 -49.28 -8.37 -12.07
C ASN A 25 -50.50 -9.18 -11.51
N GLU A 26 -51.37 -8.70 -10.61
CA GLU A 26 -52.02 -7.37 -10.54
C GLU A 26 -52.67 -7.04 -9.15
N LYS A 27 -53.24 -5.84 -8.99
CA LYS A 27 -53.86 -5.29 -7.76
C LYS A 27 -55.33 -5.72 -7.60
N ASP A 28 -55.94 -5.61 -6.42
CA ASP A 28 -56.87 -4.48 -6.17
C ASP A 28 -57.53 -4.32 -4.77
N THR A 29 -57.74 -3.03 -4.46
CA THR A 29 -58.74 -2.34 -3.61
C THR A 29 -58.98 -2.61 -2.11
N GLN A 30 -59.41 -1.51 -1.47
CA GLN A 30 -59.80 -1.31 -0.07
C GLN A 30 -61.32 -1.44 0.10
N GLY A 31 -61.81 -1.61 1.33
CA GLY A 31 -63.23 -1.39 1.66
C GLY A 31 -63.52 -1.62 3.13
N SER A 32 -64.18 -0.68 3.81
CA SER A 32 -64.36 -0.70 5.27
C SER A 32 -65.81 -0.40 5.70
N ALA A 33 -66.12 -0.85 6.92
CA ALA A 33 -67.10 -0.31 7.87
C ALA A 33 -68.55 -0.85 7.94
N SER A 34 -68.99 -1.01 9.20
CA SER A 34 -70.36 -0.91 9.76
C SER A 34 -71.37 -2.07 9.53
N SER A 35 -72.32 -2.36 10.43
CA SER A 35 -72.40 -2.12 11.90
C SER A 35 -73.59 -2.90 12.54
N SER A 36 -73.62 -2.95 13.87
CA SER A 36 -74.82 -3.03 14.74
C SER A 36 -75.48 -4.40 15.03
N GLY A 37 -75.79 -4.63 16.32
CA GLY A 37 -76.48 -5.82 16.83
C GLY A 37 -76.37 -5.95 18.36
N ASN A 38 -77.29 -5.34 19.11
CA ASN A 38 -77.18 -5.16 20.56
C ASN A 38 -78.18 -6.05 21.33
N LYS A 39 -77.75 -6.83 22.34
CA LYS A 39 -78.59 -7.13 23.54
C LYS A 39 -77.81 -7.71 24.72
N LYS A 40 -78.33 -7.42 25.91
CA LYS A 40 -77.79 -7.65 27.27
C LYS A 40 -78.68 -8.64 28.02
N ILE A 41 -78.12 -9.44 28.93
CA ILE A 41 -78.70 -9.84 30.25
C ILE A 41 -77.59 -10.48 31.11
N MET A 42 -77.73 -10.39 32.43
CA MET A 42 -76.76 -10.78 33.46
C MET A 42 -77.05 -12.18 34.00
N GLU A 43 -76.05 -12.89 34.53
CA GLU A 43 -76.11 -13.39 35.92
C GLU A 43 -74.74 -13.85 36.45
N SER A 44 -74.62 -13.93 37.78
CA SER A 44 -73.38 -14.12 38.52
C SER A 44 -73.32 -15.48 39.22
N SER A 45 -72.17 -16.15 39.20
CA SER A 45 -71.71 -16.97 40.34
C SER A 45 -70.24 -17.39 40.20
N SER A 46 -69.61 -17.58 41.36
CA SER A 46 -68.18 -17.84 41.54
C SER A 46 -67.81 -19.32 41.47
N ILE A 47 -66.75 -19.66 40.72
CA ILE A 47 -65.98 -20.88 40.95
C ILE A 47 -64.49 -20.52 40.87
N SER A 48 -63.76 -20.78 41.98
CA SER A 48 -62.30 -20.67 42.03
C SER A 48 -61.66 -21.92 41.44
N SER A 49 -60.88 -21.78 40.37
CA SER A 49 -60.00 -22.84 39.87
C SER A 49 -58.57 -22.33 39.78
N SER A 50 -57.68 -22.99 40.51
CA SER A 50 -56.27 -22.66 40.64
C SER A 50 -55.50 -22.82 39.32
N SER A 51 -55.12 -21.71 38.70
CA SER A 51 -54.15 -21.71 37.61
C SER A 51 -52.73 -21.80 38.16
N ILE A 52 -52.12 -22.98 38.03
CA ILE A 52 -50.70 -23.18 38.31
C ILE A 52 -49.89 -22.42 37.26
N SER A 53 -49.34 -21.26 37.64
CA SER A 53 -48.39 -20.52 36.80
C SER A 53 -47.02 -21.17 36.90
N SER A 54 -46.78 -22.16 36.03
CA SER A 54 -45.45 -22.73 35.82
C SER A 54 -44.51 -21.67 35.27
N GLN A 55 -43.76 -21.02 36.16
CA GLN A 55 -42.61 -20.18 35.84
C GLN A 55 -41.49 -21.07 35.28
N ASN A 56 -41.63 -21.50 34.02
CA ASN A 56 -40.58 -22.19 33.30
C ASN A 56 -39.57 -21.17 32.77
N SER A 57 -38.85 -20.52 33.69
CA SER A 57 -37.75 -19.60 33.38
C SER A 57 -36.54 -20.41 32.90
N ASN A 58 -36.66 -20.95 31.68
CA ASN A 58 -35.55 -21.55 30.96
C ASN A 58 -34.62 -20.40 30.52
N ALA A 59 -33.81 -19.92 31.46
CA ALA A 59 -32.86 -18.85 31.25
C ALA A 59 -31.85 -19.32 30.20
N ALA A 60 -31.98 -18.78 28.98
CA ALA A 60 -31.07 -19.11 27.89
C ALA A 60 -29.63 -18.82 28.35
N ALA A 61 -28.77 -19.83 28.30
CA ALA A 61 -27.38 -19.71 28.73
C ALA A 61 -26.72 -18.53 28.01
N ALA A 62 -26.10 -17.61 28.77
CA ALA A 62 -25.53 -16.40 28.21
C ALA A 62 -24.46 -16.74 27.17
N ALA A 63 -24.65 -16.26 25.94
CA ALA A 63 -23.72 -16.54 24.85
C ALA A 63 -22.33 -15.97 25.18
N THR A 64 -21.30 -16.81 25.07
CA THR A 64 -19.92 -16.45 25.41
C THR A 64 -19.15 -16.03 24.17
N LEU A 65 -18.15 -15.16 24.33
CA LEU A 65 -17.30 -14.73 23.22
C LEU A 65 -16.41 -15.90 22.77
N HIS A 66 -16.59 -16.35 21.53
CA HIS A 66 -15.85 -17.47 20.96
C HIS A 66 -14.55 -17.00 20.28
N SER A 67 -14.66 -16.03 19.36
CA SER A 67 -13.54 -15.48 18.59
C SER A 67 -13.76 -14.01 18.20
N LEU A 68 -12.71 -13.39 17.65
CA LEU A 68 -12.69 -12.00 17.18
C LEU A 68 -12.34 -11.92 15.70
N GLU A 69 -13.04 -11.04 14.99
CA GLU A 69 -12.82 -10.70 13.58
C GLU A 69 -12.53 -9.19 13.49
N LEU A 70 -11.24 -8.86 13.39
CA LEU A 70 -10.76 -7.49 13.18
C LEU A 70 -10.75 -7.21 11.67
N SER A 71 -11.20 -6.01 11.27
CA SER A 71 -11.22 -5.57 9.87
C SER A 71 -10.74 -4.13 9.75
N ILE A 72 -9.91 -3.89 8.74
CA ILE A 72 -9.29 -2.60 8.39
C ILE A 72 -9.56 -2.38 6.90
N PRO A 73 -10.07 -1.21 6.46
CA PRO A 73 -10.41 -0.99 5.05
C PRO A 73 -9.19 -0.87 4.13
N VAL A 74 -8.00 -0.63 4.69
CA VAL A 74 -6.72 -0.52 3.97
C VAL A 74 -5.61 -1.22 4.75
N SER A 75 -4.74 -1.96 4.06
CA SER A 75 -3.52 -2.54 4.66
C SER A 75 -2.31 -1.58 4.62
N GLU A 76 -2.45 -0.47 3.91
CA GLU A 76 -1.41 0.55 3.75
C GLU A 76 -1.99 1.94 4.02
N LEU A 77 -1.21 2.80 4.68
CA LEU A 77 -1.61 4.16 5.05
C LEU A 77 -0.40 5.09 4.99
N SER A 78 -0.55 6.33 4.55
CA SER A 78 0.58 7.26 4.57
C SER A 78 0.87 7.75 6.00
N GLU A 79 2.10 8.17 6.29
CA GLU A 79 2.44 8.88 7.53
C GLU A 79 1.43 10.00 7.84
N ASN A 80 1.09 10.16 9.12
CA ASN A 80 0.15 11.15 9.67
C ASN A 80 -1.31 11.05 9.17
N ASN A 81 -1.68 10.04 8.39
CA ASN A 81 -3.07 9.75 8.05
C ASN A 81 -3.71 8.73 9.02
N GLU A 82 -5.03 8.62 8.95
CA GLU A 82 -5.84 7.83 9.86
C GLU A 82 -6.95 7.07 9.11
N THR A 83 -7.43 5.98 9.69
CA THR A 83 -8.59 5.24 9.19
C THR A 83 -9.40 4.61 10.33
N THR A 84 -10.66 4.27 10.07
CA THR A 84 -11.53 3.62 11.06
C THR A 84 -11.43 2.12 10.91
N ILE A 85 -11.19 1.42 12.02
CA ILE A 85 -11.19 -0.04 12.10
C ILE A 85 -12.51 -0.55 12.68
N THR A 86 -12.84 -1.81 12.39
CA THR A 86 -14.04 -2.46 12.95
C THR A 86 -13.66 -3.79 13.58
N LEU A 87 -14.29 -4.12 14.70
CA LEU A 87 -14.08 -5.37 15.42
C LEU A 87 -15.43 -6.05 15.62
N GLN A 88 -15.55 -7.32 15.24
CA GLN A 88 -16.72 -8.13 15.51
C GLN A 88 -16.35 -9.26 16.47
N GLY A 89 -17.14 -9.41 17.53
CA GLY A 89 -17.14 -10.60 18.37
C GLY A 89 -18.07 -11.64 17.77
N ILE A 90 -17.56 -12.86 17.58
CA ILE A 90 -18.34 -14.04 17.20
C ILE A 90 -18.63 -14.83 18.48
N TYR A 91 -19.90 -15.06 18.78
CA TYR A 91 -20.35 -15.67 20.02
C TYR A 91 -20.66 -17.16 19.86
N SER A 92 -20.77 -17.88 20.98
CA SER A 92 -21.05 -19.32 21.02
C SER A 92 -22.42 -19.72 20.46
N ASP A 93 -23.34 -18.76 20.27
CA ASP A 93 -24.63 -18.95 19.59
C ASP A 93 -24.57 -18.62 18.08
N GLY A 94 -23.37 -18.39 17.54
CA GLY A 94 -23.12 -18.03 16.14
C GLY A 94 -23.40 -16.57 15.79
N LYS A 95 -23.91 -15.75 16.71
CA LYS A 95 -24.18 -14.34 16.42
C LYS A 95 -22.87 -13.55 16.34
N LYS A 96 -22.84 -12.58 15.41
CA LYS A 96 -21.81 -11.53 15.36
C LYS A 96 -22.34 -10.26 16.02
N LYS A 97 -21.51 -9.62 16.85
CA LYS A 97 -21.80 -8.29 17.42
C LYS A 97 -20.58 -7.40 17.22
N GLN A 98 -20.78 -6.17 16.73
CA GLN A 98 -19.72 -5.18 16.67
C GLN A 98 -19.31 -4.76 18.10
N LEU A 99 -18.00 -4.63 18.31
CA LEU A 99 -17.38 -4.25 19.57
C LEU A 99 -16.65 -2.91 19.38
N SER A 100 -16.73 -2.04 20.39
CA SER A 100 -16.12 -0.70 20.39
C SER A 100 -15.53 -0.29 21.75
N GLU A 101 -15.66 -1.14 22.76
CA GLU A 101 -15.29 -0.89 24.16
C GLU A 101 -14.64 -2.14 24.77
N ASN A 102 -13.84 -1.96 25.82
CA ASN A 102 -13.12 -3.04 26.51
C ASN A 102 -12.19 -3.85 25.58
N ILE A 103 -11.59 -3.17 24.60
CA ILE A 103 -10.61 -3.73 23.66
C ILE A 103 -9.21 -3.33 24.11
N THR A 104 -8.32 -4.31 24.28
CA THR A 104 -6.88 -4.07 24.42
C THR A 104 -6.21 -4.28 23.06
N TRP A 105 -5.46 -3.29 22.59
CA TRP A 105 -4.76 -3.36 21.32
C TRP A 105 -3.32 -3.86 21.52
N GLN A 106 -2.94 -4.92 20.82
CA GLN A 106 -1.56 -5.37 20.76
C GLN A 106 -0.95 -4.90 19.43
N ILE A 107 0.09 -4.07 19.50
CA ILE A 107 0.83 -3.53 18.34
C ILE A 107 2.29 -3.95 18.49
N SER A 108 2.90 -4.56 17.46
CA SER A 108 4.30 -5.02 17.56
C SER A 108 5.33 -3.89 17.58
N ASP A 109 5.03 -2.77 16.92
CA ASP A 109 5.80 -1.53 16.98
C ASP A 109 4.84 -0.32 17.06
N THR A 110 4.89 0.38 18.20
CA THR A 110 4.07 1.56 18.52
C THR A 110 4.67 2.88 18.04
N ASN A 111 5.87 2.86 17.44
CA ASN A 111 6.44 4.02 16.74
C ASN A 111 5.80 4.20 15.36
N VAL A 112 5.53 3.08 14.68
CA VAL A 112 4.87 3.03 13.36
C VAL A 112 3.37 3.36 13.47
N LEU A 113 2.68 2.84 14.49
CA LEU A 113 1.22 2.87 14.57
C LEU A 113 0.69 3.19 15.98
N GLU A 114 -0.42 3.91 16.05
CA GLU A 114 -1.22 4.11 17.26
C GLU A 114 -2.70 3.79 16.98
N VAL A 115 -3.43 3.33 18.01
CA VAL A 115 -4.88 3.14 17.93
C VAL A 115 -5.56 3.88 19.08
N LYS A 116 -6.50 4.77 18.75
CA LYS A 116 -7.31 5.55 19.69
C LYS A 116 -8.78 5.18 19.52
N GLY A 117 -9.31 4.38 20.44
CA GLY A 117 -10.65 3.79 20.31
C GLY A 117 -10.72 2.83 19.11
N MET A 118 -11.58 3.16 18.14
CA MET A 118 -11.71 2.45 16.84
C MET A 118 -11.01 3.18 15.68
N LYS A 119 -10.08 4.10 15.99
CA LYS A 119 -9.34 4.89 15.01
C LYS A 119 -7.87 4.47 14.98
N LEU A 120 -7.40 4.05 13.82
CA LEU A 120 -6.02 3.67 13.55
C LEU A 120 -5.28 4.86 12.95
N ILE A 121 -4.14 5.23 13.52
CA ILE A 121 -3.36 6.41 13.17
C ILE A 121 -1.95 5.96 12.77
N ALA A 122 -1.55 6.27 11.54
CA ALA A 122 -0.19 6.07 11.05
C ALA A 122 0.73 7.19 11.56
N LYS A 123 1.87 6.82 12.13
CA LYS A 123 2.82 7.76 12.72
C LYS A 123 4.07 7.92 11.86
N ILE A 124 4.92 6.89 11.84
CA ILE A 124 6.19 6.85 11.12
C ILE A 124 6.15 5.67 10.16
N GLU A 125 6.81 5.80 9.01
CA GLU A 125 6.94 4.71 8.05
C GLU A 125 7.57 3.43 8.63
N GLY A 126 7.12 2.29 8.12
CA GLY A 126 7.50 0.97 8.59
C GLY A 126 6.37 -0.05 8.43
N SER A 127 6.56 -1.27 8.94
CA SER A 127 5.52 -2.31 8.93
C SER A 127 5.35 -2.87 10.34
N THR A 128 4.10 -3.03 10.76
CA THR A 128 3.74 -3.46 12.12
C THR A 128 2.51 -4.36 12.09
N THR A 129 2.32 -5.16 13.12
CA THR A 129 1.16 -6.06 13.27
C THR A 129 0.22 -5.54 14.35
N LEU A 130 -1.08 -5.58 14.07
CA LEU A 130 -2.16 -5.21 14.99
C LEU A 130 -3.01 -6.43 15.35
N ARG A 131 -3.37 -6.54 16.63
CA ARG A 131 -4.38 -7.48 17.14
C ARG A 131 -5.32 -6.77 18.11
N ALA A 132 -6.57 -7.20 18.12
CA ALA A 132 -7.52 -6.89 19.18
C ALA A 132 -7.54 -8.01 20.21
N GLU A 133 -7.61 -7.66 21.49
CA GLU A 133 -7.89 -8.57 22.60
C GLU A 133 -9.17 -8.14 23.33
N VAL A 134 -10.08 -9.08 23.56
CA VAL A 134 -11.31 -8.88 24.35
C VAL A 134 -11.55 -10.13 25.17
N ASN A 135 -11.70 -10.01 26.49
CA ASN A 135 -11.95 -11.13 27.42
C ASN A 135 -10.98 -12.32 27.23
N GLY A 136 -9.70 -12.06 27.00
CA GLY A 136 -8.67 -13.08 26.75
C GLY A 136 -8.76 -13.80 25.40
N LYS A 137 -9.66 -13.36 24.50
CA LYS A 137 -9.69 -13.79 23.09
C LYS A 137 -8.91 -12.80 22.25
N LEU A 138 -8.04 -13.30 21.38
CA LEU A 138 -7.25 -12.50 20.45
C LEU A 138 -7.77 -12.67 19.02
N SER A 139 -7.76 -11.58 18.26
CA SER A 139 -7.94 -11.64 16.81
C SER A 139 -6.73 -12.32 16.13
N PRO A 140 -6.89 -12.78 14.88
CA PRO A 140 -5.77 -12.93 13.96
C PRO A 140 -4.96 -11.61 13.87
N PRO A 141 -3.64 -11.67 13.65
CA PRO A 141 -2.85 -10.48 13.36
C PRO A 141 -3.14 -9.96 11.95
N ILE A 142 -3.19 -8.63 11.83
CA ILE A 142 -3.19 -7.93 10.55
C ILE A 142 -1.89 -7.15 10.45
N THR A 143 -1.18 -7.29 9.34
CA THR A 143 -0.01 -6.45 9.03
C THR A 143 -0.48 -5.15 8.39
N ILE A 144 0.04 -4.02 8.89
CA ILE A 144 -0.19 -2.68 8.34
C ILE A 144 1.16 -2.08 7.97
N THR A 145 1.25 -1.53 6.78
CA THR A 145 2.44 -0.82 6.29
C THR A 145 2.17 0.67 6.24
N VAL A 146 2.95 1.45 6.97
CA VAL A 146 2.96 2.92 6.87
C VAL A 146 4.01 3.33 5.85
N TYR A 147 3.63 4.19 4.89
CA TYR A 147 4.53 4.69 3.85
C TYR A 147 4.68 6.21 3.89
N LYS A 148 5.86 6.72 3.55
CA LYS A 148 6.11 8.16 3.44
C LYS A 148 5.72 8.71 2.07
N VAL A 149 5.18 9.93 2.06
CA VAL A 149 4.90 10.71 0.86
C VAL A 149 5.64 12.04 0.97
N ILE A 150 6.43 12.39 -0.05
CA ILE A 150 7.07 13.71 -0.16
C ILE A 150 6.73 14.31 -1.52
N HIS A 151 6.28 15.57 -1.55
CA HIS A 151 5.87 16.28 -2.79
C HIS A 151 4.84 15.53 -3.66
N GLY A 152 3.92 14.80 -3.02
CA GLY A 152 2.90 13.98 -3.70
C GLY A 152 3.39 12.63 -4.21
N HIS A 153 4.68 12.32 -4.05
CA HIS A 153 5.28 11.06 -4.46
C HIS A 153 5.43 10.10 -3.27
N ARG A 154 4.98 8.84 -3.44
CA ARG A 154 5.18 7.77 -2.46
C ARG A 154 6.61 7.27 -2.59
N LEU A 155 7.38 7.41 -1.51
CA LEU A 155 8.74 6.84 -1.47
C LEU A 155 8.67 5.31 -1.44
N PRO A 156 9.66 4.60 -2.01
CA PRO A 156 9.88 3.20 -1.68
C PRO A 156 10.18 3.05 -0.18
N PRO A 157 10.03 1.86 0.42
CA PRO A 157 10.45 1.60 1.80
C PRO A 157 11.91 2.03 2.04
N GLU A 158 12.28 2.37 3.28
CA GLU A 158 13.71 2.58 3.58
C GLU A 158 14.44 1.22 3.57
N PRO A 159 15.43 1.02 2.68
CA PRO A 159 16.07 -0.28 2.54
C PRO A 159 17.09 -0.49 3.67
N ASP A 160 17.15 -1.70 4.25
CA ASP A 160 18.20 -2.04 5.21
C ASP A 160 19.58 -1.84 4.53
N PRO A 161 20.50 -1.01 5.10
CA PRO A 161 21.76 -0.70 4.44
C PRO A 161 22.67 -1.90 4.19
N LYS A 162 22.59 -2.98 4.99
CA LYS A 162 23.39 -4.19 4.78
C LYS A 162 22.85 -5.00 3.62
N ILE A 163 21.53 -5.17 3.53
CA ILE A 163 20.89 -5.86 2.41
C ILE A 163 21.09 -5.04 1.12
N ASN A 164 20.84 -3.73 1.16
CA ASN A 164 21.02 -2.85 0.01
C ASN A 164 22.46 -2.82 -0.52
N ASN A 165 23.46 -2.89 0.35
CA ASN A 165 24.86 -2.87 -0.05
C ASN A 165 25.44 -4.28 -0.33
N SER A 166 24.65 -5.34 -0.18
CA SER A 166 25.08 -6.72 -0.48
C SER A 166 25.16 -7.03 -1.99
N THR A 167 24.45 -6.25 -2.83
CA THR A 167 24.45 -6.41 -4.29
C THR A 167 24.92 -5.14 -4.99
N LEU A 168 25.38 -5.29 -6.25
CA LEU A 168 25.86 -4.16 -7.05
C LEU A 168 24.76 -3.11 -7.29
N LEU A 169 23.59 -3.55 -7.74
CA LEU A 169 22.46 -2.68 -8.07
C LEU A 169 21.67 -2.23 -6.82
N GLY A 170 21.74 -2.99 -5.73
CA GLY A 170 20.97 -2.80 -4.50
C GLY A 170 19.51 -3.20 -4.62
N ILE A 171 18.66 -2.53 -3.84
CA ILE A 171 17.20 -2.72 -3.83
C ILE A 171 16.53 -1.60 -4.63
N ASP A 172 15.60 -2.00 -5.49
CA ASP A 172 14.64 -1.16 -6.22
C ASP A 172 13.28 -1.83 -6.02
N SER A 173 12.52 -1.37 -5.03
CA SER A 173 11.29 -2.04 -4.57
C SER A 173 10.08 -1.71 -5.44
N ASN A 174 10.10 -0.57 -6.14
CA ASN A 174 9.04 -0.11 -7.02
C ASN A 174 9.32 -0.43 -8.50
N ASN A 175 10.45 -1.09 -8.80
CA ASN A 175 10.99 -1.39 -10.14
C ASN A 175 11.10 -0.14 -11.02
N ASN A 176 11.32 1.02 -10.42
CA ASN A 176 11.39 2.27 -11.17
C ASN A 176 12.78 2.51 -11.78
N GLY A 177 13.73 1.58 -11.68
CA GLY A 177 15.08 1.66 -12.25
C GLY A 177 16.05 2.55 -11.47
N VAL A 178 15.65 3.06 -10.30
CA VAL A 178 16.48 3.81 -9.35
C VAL A 178 16.55 3.02 -8.05
N ARG A 179 17.69 3.09 -7.34
CA ARG A 179 17.85 2.40 -6.06
C ARG A 179 17.02 3.09 -4.98
N ASP A 180 16.37 2.33 -4.09
CA ASP A 180 15.47 2.88 -3.07
C ASP A 180 16.15 3.96 -2.19
N ASP A 181 17.41 3.77 -1.80
CA ASP A 181 18.16 4.76 -1.01
C ASP A 181 18.56 6.00 -1.81
N VAL A 182 18.76 5.87 -3.12
CA VAL A 182 19.04 6.99 -4.03
C VAL A 182 17.77 7.78 -4.29
N GLU A 183 16.65 7.12 -4.61
CA GLU A 183 15.36 7.77 -4.79
C GLU A 183 14.94 8.54 -3.54
N ARG A 184 15.07 7.91 -2.36
CA ARG A 184 14.83 8.58 -1.07
C ARG A 184 15.69 9.83 -0.91
N TRP A 185 17.00 9.69 -1.11
CA TRP A 185 17.92 10.83 -1.02
C TRP A 185 17.52 11.95 -1.98
N ILE A 186 17.11 11.64 -3.20
CA ILE A 186 16.62 12.65 -4.17
C ILE A 186 15.36 13.35 -3.64
N TYR A 187 14.32 12.62 -3.26
CA TYR A 187 13.07 13.23 -2.83
C TYR A 187 13.16 13.97 -1.48
N MET A 188 14.12 13.62 -0.62
CA MET A 188 14.41 14.33 0.63
C MET A 188 15.31 15.56 0.43
N THR A 189 16.16 15.57 -0.60
CA THR A 189 17.14 16.65 -0.85
C THR A 189 16.58 17.76 -1.77
N TYR A 190 15.79 17.40 -2.80
CA TYR A 190 15.40 18.34 -3.86
C TYR A 190 13.90 18.68 -3.81
N ASN A 191 13.59 19.92 -3.46
CA ASN A 191 12.23 20.44 -3.45
C ASN A 191 11.69 20.72 -4.86
N HIS A 192 12.54 21.07 -5.84
CA HIS A 192 12.08 21.44 -7.17
C HIS A 192 11.81 20.19 -8.04
N PRO A 193 10.65 20.11 -8.72
CA PRO A 193 10.31 18.95 -9.55
C PRO A 193 11.33 18.64 -10.65
N ILE A 194 11.84 19.67 -11.35
CA ILE A 194 12.84 19.49 -12.40
C ILE A 194 14.17 18.94 -11.86
N GLU A 195 14.60 19.35 -10.67
CA GLU A 195 15.80 18.77 -10.06
C GLU A 195 15.61 17.28 -9.78
N ARG A 196 14.48 16.90 -9.15
CA ARG A 196 14.16 15.48 -8.92
C ARG A 196 14.14 14.68 -10.23
N GLY A 197 13.55 15.24 -11.29
CA GLY A 197 13.56 14.64 -12.63
C GLY A 197 14.98 14.38 -13.15
N LEU A 198 15.84 15.39 -13.12
CA LEU A 198 17.23 15.28 -13.57
C LEU A 198 18.03 14.26 -12.75
N PHE A 199 17.94 14.31 -11.42
CA PHE A 199 18.65 13.37 -10.55
C PHE A 199 18.15 11.94 -10.67
N MET A 200 16.83 11.71 -10.78
CA MET A 200 16.26 10.37 -10.98
C MET A 200 16.63 9.78 -12.35
N GLN A 201 16.62 10.60 -13.42
CA GLN A 201 17.06 10.15 -14.75
C GLN A 201 18.56 9.80 -14.75
N SER A 202 19.38 10.62 -14.09
CA SER A 202 20.82 10.36 -13.94
C SER A 202 21.08 9.08 -13.13
N ALA A 203 20.39 8.89 -12.00
CA ALA A 203 20.49 7.68 -11.19
C ALA A 203 20.12 6.40 -11.99
N ARG A 204 19.04 6.45 -12.78
CA ARG A 204 18.64 5.37 -13.69
C ARG A 204 19.70 5.12 -14.75
N ALA A 205 20.23 6.16 -15.38
CA ALA A 205 21.29 6.04 -16.37
C ALA A 205 22.54 5.37 -15.77
N TYR A 206 22.91 5.71 -14.54
CA TYR A 206 24.01 5.08 -13.85
C TYR A 206 23.77 3.61 -13.49
N GLN A 207 22.56 3.21 -13.05
CA GLN A 207 22.22 1.79 -12.88
C GLN A 207 22.39 1.00 -14.20
N LYS A 208 21.99 1.59 -15.33
CA LYS A 208 22.11 0.98 -16.67
C LYS A 208 23.56 0.80 -17.16
N VAL A 209 24.53 1.58 -16.68
CA VAL A 209 25.95 1.43 -17.08
C VAL A 209 26.79 0.58 -16.13
N ILE A 210 26.49 0.55 -14.83
CA ILE A 210 27.26 -0.26 -13.88
C ILE A 210 26.90 -1.75 -13.89
N VAL A 211 25.72 -2.12 -14.41
CA VAL A 211 25.29 -3.53 -14.47
C VAL A 211 26.18 -4.39 -15.38
N ASP A 212 26.64 -3.82 -16.50
CA ASP A 212 27.57 -4.45 -17.44
C ASP A 212 28.58 -3.40 -17.96
N PRO A 213 29.65 -3.14 -17.20
CA PRO A 213 30.62 -2.11 -17.54
C PRO A 213 31.35 -2.35 -18.88
N GLY A 214 31.43 -3.61 -19.34
CA GLY A 214 32.11 -3.96 -20.60
C GLY A 214 31.32 -3.63 -21.86
N ARG A 215 30.05 -3.18 -21.73
CA ARG A 215 29.22 -2.70 -22.84
C ARG A 215 29.13 -1.17 -22.89
N ALA A 216 30.18 -0.49 -22.43
CA ALA A 216 30.18 0.96 -22.20
C ALA A 216 29.71 1.76 -23.42
N HIS A 217 30.24 1.49 -24.62
CA HIS A 217 29.85 2.17 -25.87
C HIS A 217 28.38 1.96 -26.26
N GLU A 218 27.75 0.86 -25.82
CA GLU A 218 26.32 0.61 -26.06
C GLU A 218 25.41 1.25 -25.00
N THR A 219 25.89 1.38 -23.76
CA THR A 219 25.12 1.87 -22.60
C THR A 219 25.30 3.37 -22.35
N THR A 220 26.40 3.98 -22.82
CA THR A 220 26.68 5.43 -22.69
C THR A 220 25.59 6.33 -23.26
N LYS A 221 24.78 5.83 -24.21
CA LYS A 221 23.58 6.52 -24.70
C LYS A 221 22.64 6.97 -23.57
N TYR A 222 22.54 6.23 -22.46
CA TYR A 222 21.69 6.61 -21.33
C TYR A 222 22.27 7.79 -20.53
N ILE A 223 23.60 7.84 -20.38
CA ILE A 223 24.31 8.98 -19.77
C ILE A 223 24.19 10.19 -20.69
N ASN A 224 24.44 10.02 -21.99
CA ASN A 224 24.30 11.09 -22.99
C ASN A 224 22.87 11.65 -23.04
N ASP A 225 21.83 10.81 -22.96
CA ASP A 225 20.44 11.26 -22.92
C ASP A 225 20.12 12.03 -21.63
N SER A 226 20.68 11.61 -20.48
CA SER A 226 20.59 12.35 -19.22
C SER A 226 21.26 13.73 -19.31
N VAL A 227 22.48 13.80 -19.86
CA VAL A 227 23.22 15.06 -20.05
C VAL A 227 22.52 15.96 -21.08
N SER A 228 21.98 15.42 -22.18
CA SER A 228 21.16 16.17 -23.14
C SER A 228 19.94 16.82 -22.48
N CYS A 229 19.28 16.12 -21.54
CA CYS A 229 18.16 16.67 -20.78
C CYS A 229 18.62 17.75 -19.77
N GLU A 230 19.72 17.52 -19.05
CA GLU A 230 20.30 18.52 -18.14
C GLU A 230 20.64 19.82 -18.89
N LEU A 231 21.39 19.71 -19.99
CA LEU A 231 21.79 20.86 -20.80
C LEU A 231 20.57 21.61 -21.36
N PHE A 232 19.50 20.89 -21.71
CA PHE A 232 18.24 21.53 -22.09
C PHE A 232 17.69 22.39 -20.94
N TRP A 233 17.53 21.86 -19.73
CA TRP A 233 17.02 22.64 -18.60
C TRP A 233 17.98 23.74 -18.12
N LYS A 234 19.29 23.57 -18.33
CA LYS A 234 20.34 24.56 -18.03
C LYS A 234 20.34 25.76 -18.98
N TYR A 235 19.95 25.57 -20.24
CA TYR A 235 19.98 26.61 -21.28
C TYR A 235 18.61 27.16 -21.69
N LYS A 236 17.53 26.36 -21.59
CA LYS A 236 16.16 26.74 -22.01
C LYS A 236 15.52 27.78 -21.09
N GLU A 237 15.90 27.83 -19.81
CA GLU A 237 15.34 28.78 -18.84
C GLU A 237 16.43 29.69 -18.28
N THR A 238 16.61 30.84 -18.94
CA THR A 238 17.49 31.93 -18.48
C THR A 238 17.17 32.45 -17.07
N ASN A 239 16.02 32.08 -16.52
CA ASN A 239 15.51 32.42 -15.19
C ASN A 239 15.35 31.22 -14.23
N HIS A 240 15.94 30.06 -14.50
CA HIS A 240 15.97 28.93 -13.53
C HIS A 240 17.34 28.86 -12.83
N PRO A 241 17.58 29.63 -11.75
CA PRO A 241 18.89 29.75 -11.12
C PRO A 241 19.37 28.44 -10.47
N ILE A 242 18.45 27.51 -10.20
CA ILE A 242 18.69 26.32 -9.39
C ILE A 242 19.51 25.28 -10.16
N THR A 243 19.18 25.00 -11.41
CA THR A 243 19.92 24.02 -12.26
C THR A 243 21.21 24.61 -12.84
N LYS A 244 21.28 25.93 -13.02
CA LYS A 244 22.39 26.61 -13.71
C LYS A 244 23.78 26.35 -13.08
N TYR A 245 23.82 26.19 -11.76
CA TYR A 245 25.05 26.01 -10.97
C TYR A 245 25.14 24.67 -10.24
N ARG A 246 24.20 23.75 -10.48
CA ARG A 246 24.17 22.42 -9.85
C ARG A 246 25.21 21.49 -10.49
N ASP A 247 25.93 20.74 -9.67
CA ASP A 247 26.81 19.65 -10.14
C ASP A 247 26.07 18.32 -9.98
N ILE A 248 25.18 18.02 -10.93
CA ILE A 248 24.33 16.83 -10.86
C ILE A 248 25.16 15.56 -10.91
N GLU A 249 26.17 15.48 -11.79
CA GLU A 249 27.11 14.35 -11.88
C GLU A 249 27.88 14.15 -10.56
N GLY A 250 28.46 15.21 -10.01
CA GLY A 250 29.23 15.14 -8.77
C GLY A 250 28.39 14.74 -7.56
N GLU A 251 27.21 15.36 -7.39
CA GLU A 251 26.28 15.08 -6.29
C GLU A 251 25.72 13.65 -6.38
N ILE A 252 25.20 13.21 -7.53
CA ILE A 252 24.60 11.87 -7.66
C ILE A 252 25.66 10.77 -7.53
N SER A 253 26.89 10.98 -8.02
CA SER A 253 27.95 9.98 -7.98
C SER A 253 28.29 9.55 -6.54
N GLN A 254 28.18 10.45 -5.55
CA GLN A 254 28.46 10.11 -4.15
C GLN A 254 27.49 9.07 -3.58
N ILE A 255 26.19 9.21 -3.86
CA ILE A 255 25.16 8.26 -3.38
C ILE A 255 25.00 7.06 -4.34
N GLN A 256 25.25 7.26 -5.63
CA GLN A 256 25.14 6.23 -6.66
C GLN A 256 26.27 5.20 -6.57
N PHE A 257 27.48 5.63 -6.15
CA PHE A 257 28.65 4.76 -6.00
C PHE A 257 29.13 4.60 -4.55
N ASN A 258 28.19 4.66 -3.61
CA ASN A 258 28.39 4.57 -2.15
C ASN A 258 28.96 3.23 -1.62
N THR A 259 29.41 2.32 -2.49
CA THR A 259 30.13 1.09 -2.09
C THR A 259 31.34 0.85 -2.99
N ILE A 260 32.36 0.17 -2.46
CA ILE A 260 33.59 -0.17 -3.20
C ILE A 260 33.26 -0.91 -4.51
N ASN A 261 32.29 -1.83 -4.49
CA ASN A 261 31.89 -2.58 -5.68
C ASN A 261 31.21 -1.70 -6.74
N ARG A 262 30.34 -0.77 -6.32
CA ARG A 262 29.69 0.21 -7.24
C ARG A 262 30.74 1.15 -7.85
N TYR A 263 31.66 1.65 -7.03
CA TYR A 263 32.77 2.48 -7.50
C TYR A 263 33.67 1.74 -8.49
N ILE A 264 34.07 0.48 -8.20
CA ILE A 264 34.87 -0.33 -9.11
C ILE A 264 34.13 -0.58 -10.44
N ALA A 265 32.82 -0.87 -10.41
CA ALA A 265 32.03 -1.05 -11.63
C ALA A 265 31.99 0.22 -12.49
N TYR A 266 31.76 1.39 -11.88
CA TYR A 266 31.82 2.67 -12.57
C TYR A 266 33.22 3.00 -13.11
N LYS A 267 34.28 2.70 -12.35
CA LYS A 267 35.67 2.88 -12.82
C LYS A 267 36.03 1.96 -13.98
N LYS A 268 35.45 0.75 -14.07
CA LYS A 268 35.58 -0.13 -15.24
C LYS A 268 34.87 0.47 -16.45
N TYR A 269 33.61 0.89 -16.29
CA TYR A 269 32.83 1.52 -17.36
C TYR A 269 33.57 2.73 -17.97
N ASN A 270 34.12 3.60 -17.11
CA ASN A 270 34.92 4.74 -17.57
C ASN A 270 36.26 4.34 -18.22
N ALA A 271 36.81 3.16 -17.89
CA ALA A 271 38.08 2.70 -18.45
C ALA A 271 37.98 2.17 -19.88
N GLU A 272 36.79 1.72 -20.31
CA GLU A 272 36.52 1.30 -21.69
C GLU A 272 36.68 2.46 -22.70
N PHE A 273 36.62 3.72 -22.24
CA PHE A 273 36.76 4.92 -23.07
C PHE A 273 38.17 5.54 -23.06
N ASN A 274 39.15 4.89 -22.42
CA ASN A 274 40.50 5.45 -22.27
C ASN A 274 41.18 5.68 -23.62
N GLY A 275 41.48 6.95 -23.93
CA GLY A 275 42.13 7.35 -25.20
C GLY A 275 41.16 7.77 -26.29
N GLU A 276 39.85 7.67 -26.07
CA GLU A 276 38.82 8.21 -26.96
C GLU A 276 38.48 9.68 -26.64
N VAL A 277 37.88 10.38 -27.60
CA VAL A 277 37.47 11.78 -27.47
C VAL A 277 36.00 11.91 -27.85
N PHE A 278 35.20 12.48 -26.96
CA PHE A 278 33.75 12.63 -27.13
C PHE A 278 33.36 14.10 -27.16
N GLY A 279 32.39 14.42 -28.01
CA GLY A 279 31.70 15.72 -27.96
C GLY A 279 30.65 15.72 -26.85
N VAL A 280 30.38 16.91 -26.28
CA VAL A 280 29.22 17.11 -25.40
C VAL A 280 27.94 16.88 -26.23
N PRO A 281 26.99 16.06 -25.76
CA PRO A 281 25.77 15.78 -26.51
C PRO A 281 24.88 17.05 -26.61
N PRO A 282 24.12 17.22 -27.70
CA PRO A 282 23.30 18.42 -27.88
C PRO A 282 22.17 18.48 -26.84
N ALA A 283 21.85 19.68 -26.37
CA ALA A 283 20.72 19.93 -25.47
C ALA A 283 19.39 19.56 -26.15
N SER A 284 18.57 18.72 -25.51
CA SER A 284 17.27 18.30 -26.06
C SER A 284 16.25 17.93 -24.98
N LYS A 285 15.02 18.47 -25.10
CA LYS A 285 13.87 18.09 -24.25
C LYS A 285 13.44 16.64 -24.48
N ASP A 286 13.58 16.15 -25.71
CA ASP A 286 13.05 14.84 -26.10
C ASP A 286 13.80 13.69 -25.41
N LYS A 287 15.04 13.97 -24.97
CA LYS A 287 15.87 13.09 -24.15
C LYS A 287 15.51 13.08 -22.66
N CYS A 288 14.62 13.96 -22.19
CA CYS A 288 14.13 13.91 -20.83
C CYS A 288 13.14 12.74 -20.64
N GLU A 289 13.37 11.92 -19.61
CA GLU A 289 12.46 10.85 -19.18
C GLU A 289 11.24 11.39 -18.39
N PHE A 290 11.21 12.69 -18.08
CA PHE A 290 10.18 13.37 -17.28
C PHE A 290 9.62 14.63 -17.97
N ASN A 291 8.46 15.10 -17.51
CA ASN A 291 7.78 16.31 -18.02
C ASN A 291 8.15 17.58 -17.25
N GLU A 292 7.61 18.75 -17.62
CA GLU A 292 7.87 20.02 -16.93
C GLU A 292 7.38 20.09 -15.47
N ASN A 293 6.60 19.12 -15.00
CA ASN A 293 6.22 18.97 -13.60
C ASN A 293 7.13 17.98 -12.85
N GLY A 294 8.24 17.53 -13.44
CA GLY A 294 9.16 16.55 -12.85
C GLY A 294 8.61 15.13 -12.78
N ILE A 295 7.46 14.87 -13.41
CA ILE A 295 6.79 13.57 -13.40
C ILE A 295 7.37 12.73 -14.52
N PHE A 296 7.84 11.52 -14.19
CA PHE A 296 8.34 10.56 -15.15
C PHE A 296 7.26 10.12 -16.14
N LYS A 297 7.66 9.91 -17.39
CA LYS A 297 6.89 9.13 -18.35
C LYS A 297 6.77 7.72 -17.78
N GLU A 298 5.56 7.17 -17.71
CA GLU A 298 5.38 5.77 -17.34
C GLU A 298 6.17 4.89 -18.33
N LEU A 299 7.08 4.08 -17.80
CA LEU A 299 7.87 3.14 -18.58
C LEU A 299 7.04 1.86 -18.74
N TYR A 300 6.26 1.81 -19.82
CA TYR A 300 5.55 0.61 -20.29
C TYR A 300 6.50 -0.43 -20.89
#